data_AF-A0A937VH38-F1
#
_entry.id   AF-A0A937VH38-F1
#
_cell.length_a   1.000
_cell.length_b   1.000
_cell.length_c   1.000
_cell.angle_alpha   90.00
_cell.angle_beta   90.00
_cell.angle_gamma   90.00
#
_symmetry.space_group_name_H-M   'P 1'
#
loop_
_entity.id
_entity.type
_entity.pdbx_description
1 polymer ?
#
loop_
_entity_poly.entity_id
_entity_poly.type
_entity_poly.pdbx_seq_one_letter_code
_entity_poly.pdbx_strand_id
1 'polypeptide(L)'
;MDLYNLGTVPWPDSQLIYHALPRLGREGLILCQPASPYVCLGFHQDARQEIDLPFCQEHGIPVFRREVGGGAVYLDRGQLFYQLVLQRQNPLVPASKEVFYRRFLEPVVAVYRDLGIAADYKPVNDIVVGGRKISGNGAADIADSVVLVGNLIVDFNYEMMSRVLRVPDEKYRDKVYKTLGENLTTIRRETGRQPHLEELTARLVEHFTPLLGPLTPRPLDDDLRAQAQELGAQFARPAWLHGHERRPGPGRQVKIAEGVTVVERLHKAPGGLLRATAVLSNHRLHDVHLSGDFFFYPAHELAALEEALEGVEAKSETIVARVQAFYQQHSIESPGLQAADFARLLAIEAGA
;
A
#
# COMPACT_ATOMS: atom_id res chain seq x y z
N MET A 1 -16.38 -19.90 4.59
CA MET A 1 -15.95 -18.53 4.24
C MET A 1 -16.81 -18.06 3.06
N ASP A 2 -17.29 -16.83 3.04
CA ASP A 2 -18.05 -16.32 1.91
C ASP A 2 -17.12 -15.98 0.73
N LEU A 3 -17.59 -16.24 -0.49
CA LEU A 3 -16.90 -15.96 -1.75
C LEU A 3 -17.70 -14.95 -2.56
N TYR A 4 -17.12 -13.77 -2.77
CA TYR A 4 -17.63 -12.73 -3.64
C TYR A 4 -16.86 -12.79 -4.96
N ASN A 5 -17.21 -13.71 -5.86
CA ASN A 5 -16.65 -13.74 -7.21
C ASN A 5 -17.44 -12.77 -8.11
N LEU A 6 -16.98 -11.53 -8.19
CA LEU A 6 -17.73 -10.41 -8.77
C LEU A 6 -17.47 -10.20 -10.26
N GLY A 7 -16.46 -10.86 -10.82
CA GLY A 7 -16.04 -10.65 -12.20
C GLY A 7 -15.57 -9.22 -12.45
N THR A 8 -15.99 -8.62 -13.57
CA THR A 8 -15.68 -7.22 -13.88
C THR A 8 -16.67 -6.28 -13.21
N VAL A 9 -16.18 -5.35 -12.40
CA VAL A 9 -16.99 -4.40 -11.61
C VAL A 9 -16.59 -2.96 -11.92
N PRO A 10 -17.46 -1.94 -11.69
CA PRO A 10 -17.04 -0.55 -11.69
C PRO A 10 -15.77 -0.35 -10.85
N TRP A 11 -14.85 0.51 -11.30
CA TRP A 11 -13.57 0.71 -10.57
C TRP A 11 -13.75 1.04 -9.07
N PRO A 12 -14.77 1.81 -8.61
CA PRO A 12 -14.94 2.07 -7.19
C PRO A 12 -15.21 0.80 -6.41
N ASP A 13 -16.05 -0.10 -6.94
CA ASP A 13 -16.41 -1.36 -6.28
C ASP A 13 -15.19 -2.27 -6.11
N SER A 14 -14.23 -2.22 -7.04
CA SER A 14 -12.97 -2.96 -6.90
C SER A 14 -12.13 -2.54 -5.69
N GLN A 15 -12.43 -1.39 -5.08
CA GLN A 15 -11.81 -0.92 -3.84
C GLN A 15 -12.79 -0.96 -2.66
N LEU A 16 -14.02 -0.47 -2.84
CA LEU A 16 -14.93 -0.19 -1.74
C LEU A 16 -15.50 -1.45 -1.09
N ILE A 17 -15.63 -2.57 -1.80
CA ILE A 17 -16.23 -3.79 -1.24
C ILE A 17 -15.38 -4.37 -0.11
N TYR A 18 -14.05 -4.42 -0.25
CA TYR A 18 -13.19 -4.91 0.84
C TYR A 18 -13.09 -3.92 2.01
N HIS A 19 -13.38 -2.64 1.79
CA HIS A 19 -13.50 -1.64 2.86
C HIS A 19 -14.84 -1.74 3.60
N ALA A 20 -15.90 -2.19 2.91
CA ALA A 20 -17.25 -2.30 3.45
C ALA A 20 -17.46 -3.56 4.30
N LEU A 21 -16.93 -4.72 3.88
CA LEU A 21 -17.05 -5.98 4.64
C LEU A 21 -16.63 -5.85 6.12
N PRO A 22 -15.47 -5.25 6.48
CA PRO A 22 -15.09 -5.05 7.87
C PRO A 22 -16.09 -4.24 8.69
N ARG A 23 -16.69 -3.20 8.08
CA ARG A 23 -17.65 -2.31 8.75
C ARG A 23 -19.01 -2.98 8.99
N LEU A 24 -19.31 -4.02 8.22
CA LEU A 24 -20.47 -4.89 8.42
C LEU A 24 -20.14 -6.10 9.30
N GLY A 25 -18.91 -6.24 9.81
CA GLY A 25 -18.48 -7.40 10.57
C GLY A 25 -18.54 -8.70 9.75
N ARG A 26 -18.25 -8.63 8.45
CA ARG A 26 -18.31 -9.78 7.53
C ARG A 26 -16.92 -10.18 7.07
N GLU A 27 -16.73 -11.48 6.87
CA GLU A 27 -15.51 -12.07 6.32
C GLU A 27 -15.76 -12.52 4.89
N GLY A 28 -14.72 -12.56 4.06
CA GLY A 28 -14.87 -13.09 2.72
C GLY A 28 -13.61 -13.04 1.88
N LEU A 29 -13.59 -13.87 0.84
CA LEU A 29 -12.67 -13.74 -0.29
C LEU A 29 -13.42 -13.05 -1.43
N ILE A 30 -12.95 -11.89 -1.86
CA ILE A 30 -13.48 -11.14 -3.01
C ILE A 30 -12.52 -11.32 -4.18
N LEU A 31 -13.07 -11.67 -5.34
CA LEU A 31 -12.35 -11.76 -6.61
C LEU A 31 -13.00 -10.80 -7.60
N CYS A 32 -12.23 -9.84 -8.13
CA CYS A 32 -12.78 -8.85 -9.05
C CYS A 32 -11.73 -8.25 -10.00
N GLN A 33 -12.22 -7.64 -11.08
CA GLN A 33 -11.42 -6.85 -12.02
C GLN A 33 -12.10 -5.50 -12.25
N PRO A 34 -11.37 -4.37 -12.23
CA PRO A 34 -11.99 -3.05 -12.48
C PRO A 34 -12.35 -2.89 -13.95
N ALA A 35 -13.52 -2.31 -14.21
CA ALA A 35 -14.05 -2.04 -15.55
C ALA A 35 -13.38 -0.85 -16.23
N SER A 36 -12.64 -0.02 -15.52
CA SER A 36 -11.95 1.15 -16.07
C SER A 36 -10.68 1.43 -15.26
N PRO A 37 -9.68 2.08 -15.86
CA PRO A 37 -8.45 2.38 -15.15
C PRO A 37 -8.63 3.46 -14.09
N TYR A 38 -7.79 3.40 -13.06
CA TYR A 38 -7.70 4.40 -12.00
C TYR A 38 -6.30 4.34 -11.35
N VAL A 39 -5.97 5.38 -10.59
CA VAL A 39 -4.76 5.44 -9.78
C VAL A 39 -5.14 5.27 -8.33
N CYS A 40 -4.43 4.38 -7.64
CA CYS A 40 -4.65 4.10 -6.22
C CYS A 40 -3.41 4.47 -5.39
N LEU A 41 -3.58 5.44 -4.51
CA LEU A 41 -2.58 5.94 -3.58
C LEU A 41 -2.61 5.15 -2.27
N GLY A 42 -1.43 4.80 -1.74
CA GLY A 42 -1.33 4.16 -0.43
C GLY A 42 -1.69 5.10 0.71
N PHE A 43 -2.03 4.53 1.86
CA PHE A 43 -2.57 5.28 2.99
C PHE A 43 -1.67 6.45 3.42
N HIS A 44 -0.36 6.24 3.61
CA HIS A 44 0.58 7.24 4.14
C HIS A 44 1.29 8.12 3.09
N GLN A 45 0.90 8.03 1.82
CA GLN A 45 1.58 8.78 0.75
C GLN A 45 1.02 10.21 0.59
N ASP A 46 1.83 11.17 0.15
CA ASP A 46 1.34 12.50 -0.22
C ASP A 46 0.87 12.50 -1.69
N ALA A 47 -0.38 12.90 -1.97
CA ALA A 47 -0.92 12.75 -3.32
C ALA A 47 -0.22 13.66 -4.35
N ARG A 48 0.18 14.88 -3.95
CA ARG A 48 0.88 15.84 -4.84
C ARG A 48 2.33 15.46 -5.10
N GLN A 49 2.95 14.77 -4.16
CA GLN A 49 4.33 14.31 -4.32
C GLN A 49 4.44 13.04 -5.15
N GLU A 50 3.42 12.20 -5.11
CA GLU A 50 3.44 10.88 -5.75
C GLU A 50 2.74 10.87 -7.12
N ILE A 51 1.65 11.63 -7.29
CA ILE A 51 0.78 11.58 -8.48
C ILE A 51 0.77 12.90 -9.24
N ASP A 52 0.86 12.81 -10.57
CA ASP A 52 0.59 13.93 -11.46
C ASP A 52 -0.92 14.13 -11.57
N LEU A 53 -1.49 14.81 -10.57
CA LEU A 53 -2.93 15.06 -10.48
C LEU A 53 -3.49 15.81 -11.71
N PRO A 54 -2.81 16.86 -12.25
CA PRO A 54 -3.25 17.49 -13.49
C PRO A 54 -3.34 16.52 -14.67
N PHE A 55 -2.33 15.69 -14.89
CA PHE A 55 -2.34 14.68 -15.96
C PHE A 55 -3.49 13.67 -15.79
N CYS A 56 -3.71 13.20 -14.56
CA CYS A 56 -4.80 12.27 -14.27
C CYS A 56 -6.17 12.90 -14.56
N GLN A 57 -6.36 14.17 -14.19
CA GLN A 57 -7.59 14.91 -14.46
C GLN A 57 -7.81 15.12 -15.96
N GLU A 58 -6.78 15.52 -16.71
CA GLU A 58 -6.85 15.75 -18.16
C GLU A 58 -7.23 14.48 -18.93
N HIS A 59 -6.75 13.32 -18.48
CA HIS A 59 -7.05 12.02 -19.11
C HIS A 59 -8.22 11.26 -18.49
N GLY A 60 -8.97 11.88 -17.57
CA GLY A 60 -10.14 11.26 -16.95
C GLY A 60 -9.82 10.01 -16.14
N ILE A 61 -8.63 9.95 -15.53
CA ILE A 61 -8.16 8.86 -14.68
C ILE A 61 -8.46 9.22 -13.22
N PRO A 62 -9.39 8.52 -12.55
CA PRO A 62 -9.70 8.77 -11.15
C PRO A 62 -8.49 8.50 -10.25
N VAL A 63 -8.34 9.30 -9.20
CA VAL A 63 -7.30 9.10 -8.16
C VAL A 63 -8.00 8.82 -6.84
N PHE A 64 -7.64 7.69 -6.21
CA PHE A 64 -8.27 7.18 -5.01
C PHE A 64 -7.22 6.85 -3.94
N ARG A 65 -7.44 7.26 -2.69
CA ARG A 65 -6.61 6.83 -1.55
C ARG A 65 -7.30 5.68 -0.83
N ARG A 66 -6.58 4.57 -0.63
CA ARG A 66 -7.05 3.40 0.14
C ARG A 66 -6.53 3.45 1.58
N GLU A 67 -7.22 2.76 2.50
CA GLU A 67 -6.77 2.53 3.90
C GLU A 67 -5.60 1.54 4.00
N VAL A 68 -5.23 0.89 2.89
CA VAL A 68 -4.08 -0.04 2.83
C VAL A 68 -2.79 0.73 2.55
N GLY A 69 -1.72 0.38 3.25
CA GLY A 69 -0.38 0.92 3.00
C GLY A 69 0.20 0.55 1.62
N GLY A 70 1.50 0.73 1.46
CA GLY A 70 2.19 0.47 0.20
C GLY A 70 2.19 1.68 -0.75
N GLY A 71 2.72 1.48 -1.96
CA GLY A 71 2.92 2.55 -2.93
C GLY A 71 1.71 2.90 -3.79
N ALA A 72 1.90 3.95 -4.59
CA ALA A 72 0.96 4.42 -5.57
C ALA A 72 0.99 3.51 -6.79
N VAL A 73 -0.17 3.12 -7.31
CA VAL A 73 -0.27 2.13 -8.38
C VAL A 73 -1.34 2.51 -9.41
N TYR A 74 -1.08 2.21 -10.67
CA TYR A 74 -2.04 2.26 -11.76
C TYR A 74 -2.74 0.91 -11.91
N LEU A 75 -4.06 0.92 -11.83
CA LEU A 75 -4.89 -0.29 -11.80
C LEU A 75 -5.87 -0.27 -12.97
N ASP A 76 -6.03 -1.39 -13.67
CA ASP A 76 -6.81 -1.51 -14.89
C ASP A 76 -7.32 -2.95 -15.14
N ARG A 77 -7.91 -3.18 -16.32
CA ARG A 77 -8.41 -4.50 -16.76
C ARG A 77 -7.31 -5.54 -17.04
N GLY A 78 -6.03 -5.16 -16.96
CA GLY A 78 -4.91 -6.10 -17.08
C GLY A 78 -4.70 -6.94 -15.82
N GLN A 79 -5.46 -6.69 -14.75
CA GLN A 79 -5.21 -7.22 -13.41
C GLN A 79 -6.47 -7.87 -12.84
N LEU A 80 -6.31 -8.99 -12.16
CA LEU A 80 -7.35 -9.62 -11.33
C LEU A 80 -6.99 -9.44 -9.87
N PHE A 81 -7.89 -8.86 -9.08
CA PHE A 81 -7.67 -8.64 -7.66
C PHE A 81 -8.26 -9.78 -6.84
N TYR A 82 -7.53 -10.19 -5.81
CA TYR A 82 -8.04 -10.99 -4.70
C TYR A 82 -7.95 -10.15 -3.43
N GLN A 83 -9.01 -10.17 -2.64
CA GLN A 83 -9.07 -9.44 -1.38
C GLN A 83 -9.64 -10.38 -0.32
N LEU A 84 -8.89 -10.59 0.76
CA LEU A 84 -9.30 -11.45 1.86
C LEU A 84 -9.57 -10.59 3.09
N VAL A 85 -10.78 -10.66 3.61
CA VAL A 85 -11.21 -9.99 4.83
C VAL A 85 -11.41 -11.05 5.91
N LEU A 86 -10.66 -10.96 7.00
CA LEU A 86 -10.81 -11.79 8.19
C LEU A 86 -11.03 -10.90 9.40
N GLN A 87 -11.97 -11.25 10.27
CA GLN A 87 -12.11 -10.59 11.56
C GLN A 87 -10.87 -10.86 12.41
N ARG A 88 -10.47 -9.89 13.24
CA ARG A 88 -9.21 -9.94 14.00
C ARG A 88 -9.12 -11.15 14.94
N GLN A 89 -10.25 -11.58 15.49
CA GLN A 89 -10.36 -12.74 16.36
C GLN A 89 -10.45 -14.08 15.62
N ASN A 90 -10.45 -14.09 14.29
CA ASN A 90 -10.48 -15.31 13.51
C ASN A 90 -9.19 -16.12 13.77
N PRO A 91 -9.26 -17.42 14.12
CA PRO A 91 -8.10 -18.24 14.45
C PRO A 91 -7.11 -18.41 13.29
N LEU A 92 -7.50 -18.08 12.06
CA LEU A 92 -6.61 -18.07 10.91
C LEU A 92 -5.66 -16.86 10.89
N VAL A 93 -5.97 -15.79 11.64
CA VAL A 93 -5.15 -14.57 11.71
C VAL A 93 -3.96 -14.82 12.65
N PRO A 94 -2.71 -14.92 12.13
CA PRO A 94 -1.52 -14.99 12.97
C PRO A 94 -1.26 -13.67 13.71
N ALA A 95 -0.45 -13.76 14.77
CA ALA A 95 -0.08 -12.62 15.60
C ALA A 95 0.83 -11.59 14.90
N SER A 96 1.47 -11.94 13.79
CA SER A 96 2.38 -11.03 13.07
C SER A 96 1.99 -10.87 11.60
N LYS A 97 2.11 -9.65 11.09
CA LYS A 97 1.86 -9.32 9.68
C LYS A 97 2.79 -10.04 8.71
N GLU A 98 4.04 -10.32 9.08
CA GLU A 98 4.96 -11.07 8.20
C GLU A 98 4.52 -12.52 8.01
N VAL A 99 4.06 -13.15 9.10
CA VAL A 99 3.49 -14.51 9.06
C VAL A 99 2.16 -14.48 8.29
N PHE A 100 1.37 -13.43 8.45
CA PHE A 100 0.13 -13.21 7.70
C PHE A 100 0.40 -13.18 6.19
N TYR A 101 1.34 -12.35 5.71
CA TYR A 101 1.71 -12.30 4.30
C TYR A 101 2.20 -13.65 3.77
N ARG A 102 3.15 -14.28 4.47
CA ARG A 102 3.69 -15.58 4.04
C ARG A 102 2.59 -16.64 3.90
N ARG A 103 1.65 -16.69 4.86
CA ARG A 103 0.57 -17.67 4.89
C ARG A 103 -0.44 -17.44 3.76
N PHE A 104 -0.90 -16.20 3.59
CA PHE A 104 -2.02 -15.90 2.69
C PHE A 104 -1.61 -15.54 1.26
N LEU A 105 -0.31 -15.35 0.98
CA LEU A 105 0.22 -15.22 -0.39
C LEU A 105 0.63 -16.57 -1.01
N GLU A 106 0.79 -17.63 -0.22
CA GLU A 106 1.12 -18.96 -0.76
C GLU A 106 0.09 -19.49 -1.78
N PRO A 107 -1.24 -19.35 -1.59
CA PRO A 107 -2.21 -19.73 -2.62
C PRO A 107 -1.98 -19.02 -3.96
N VAL A 108 -1.54 -17.76 -3.92
CA VAL A 108 -1.30 -16.94 -5.11
C VAL A 108 -0.02 -17.38 -5.82
N VAL A 109 1.02 -17.72 -5.05
CA VAL A 109 2.25 -18.34 -5.56
C VAL A 109 1.91 -19.66 -6.27
N ALA A 110 1.05 -20.49 -5.69
CA ALA A 110 0.60 -21.74 -6.29
C ALA A 110 -0.14 -21.52 -7.61
N VAL A 111 -1.03 -20.50 -7.70
CA VAL A 111 -1.69 -20.13 -8.97
C VAL A 111 -0.68 -19.77 -10.06
N TYR A 112 0.39 -19.03 -9.75
CA TYR A 112 1.43 -18.74 -10.75
C TYR A 112 2.17 -20.01 -11.20
N ARG A 113 2.50 -20.91 -10.26
CA ARG A 113 3.18 -22.18 -10.56
C ARG A 113 2.33 -23.09 -11.45
N ASP A 114 1.02 -23.13 -11.21
CA ASP A 114 0.04 -23.80 -12.06
C ASP A 114 0.03 -23.29 -13.51
N LEU A 115 0.33 -22.01 -13.72
CA LEU A 115 0.45 -21.39 -15.04
C LEU A 115 1.84 -21.61 -15.69
N GLY A 116 2.70 -22.41 -15.05
CA GLY A 116 4.07 -22.66 -15.50
C GLY A 116 5.06 -21.56 -15.15
N ILE A 117 4.69 -20.65 -14.25
CA ILE A 117 5.53 -19.52 -13.83
C ILE A 117 6.21 -19.89 -12.50
N ALA A 118 7.55 -19.93 -12.49
CA ALA A 118 8.34 -20.21 -11.29
C ALA A 118 8.36 -18.98 -10.34
N ALA A 119 7.20 -18.71 -9.75
CA ALA A 119 7.01 -17.62 -8.79
C ALA A 119 7.37 -18.05 -7.37
N ASP A 120 7.92 -17.10 -6.61
CA ASP A 120 8.28 -17.27 -5.21
C ASP A 120 7.85 -16.06 -4.38
N TYR A 121 7.49 -16.33 -3.13
CA TYR A 121 7.28 -15.28 -2.15
C TYR A 121 8.60 -14.61 -1.76
N LYS A 122 8.62 -13.29 -1.79
CA LYS A 122 9.74 -12.45 -1.34
C LYS A 122 9.24 -11.54 -0.23
N PRO A 123 9.74 -11.68 1.02
CA PRO A 123 9.47 -10.73 2.08
C PRO A 123 9.80 -9.29 1.64
N VAL A 124 8.99 -8.30 1.99
CA VAL A 124 7.93 -8.35 3.01
C VAL A 124 6.59 -8.89 2.52
N ASN A 125 6.24 -8.65 1.26
CA ASN A 125 4.90 -8.94 0.73
C ASN A 125 4.88 -9.09 -0.80
N ASP A 126 6.03 -9.29 -1.45
CA ASP A 126 6.10 -9.40 -2.90
C ASP A 126 6.01 -10.87 -3.35
N ILE A 127 5.50 -11.07 -4.57
CA ILE A 127 5.68 -12.32 -5.32
C ILE A 127 6.52 -11.99 -6.54
N VAL A 128 7.58 -12.77 -6.77
CA VAL A 128 8.59 -12.49 -7.78
C VAL A 128 8.89 -13.70 -8.67
N VAL A 129 9.37 -13.44 -9.88
CA VAL A 129 9.84 -14.42 -10.87
C VAL A 129 11.17 -13.91 -11.42
N GLY A 130 12.26 -14.67 -11.21
CA GLY A 130 13.59 -14.24 -11.66
C GLY A 130 13.98 -12.83 -11.16
N GLY A 131 13.57 -12.48 -9.94
CA GLY A 131 13.80 -11.17 -9.32
C GLY A 131 12.82 -10.06 -9.72
N ARG A 132 11.94 -10.28 -10.70
CA ARG A 132 10.91 -9.33 -11.12
C ARG A 132 9.61 -9.55 -10.37
N LYS A 133 8.99 -8.49 -9.86
CA LYS A 133 7.67 -8.54 -9.22
C LYS A 133 6.60 -8.94 -10.24
N ILE A 134 5.71 -9.85 -9.85
CA ILE A 134 4.57 -10.28 -10.67
C ILE A 134 3.22 -10.07 -9.95
N SER A 135 3.24 -9.72 -8.66
CA SER A 135 2.05 -9.38 -7.88
C SER A 135 2.35 -8.23 -6.92
N GLY A 136 1.44 -7.26 -6.86
CA GLY A 136 1.39 -6.24 -5.80
C GLY A 136 0.47 -6.68 -4.67
N ASN A 137 0.95 -6.58 -3.43
CA ASN A 137 0.20 -6.93 -2.23
C ASN A 137 0.28 -5.83 -1.18
N GLY A 138 -0.72 -5.81 -0.31
CA GLY A 138 -0.73 -4.99 0.89
C GLY A 138 -1.74 -5.52 1.89
N ALA A 139 -1.54 -5.19 3.16
CA ALA A 139 -2.46 -5.50 4.23
C ALA A 139 -2.83 -4.25 5.02
N ALA A 140 -3.96 -4.31 5.70
CA ALA A 140 -4.48 -3.24 6.54
C ALA A 140 -5.24 -3.82 7.73
N ASP A 141 -5.24 -3.09 8.83
CA ASP A 141 -6.26 -3.24 9.85
C ASP A 141 -7.37 -2.24 9.54
N ILE A 142 -8.57 -2.74 9.23
CA ILE A 142 -9.74 -1.95 8.89
C ILE A 142 -10.87 -2.37 9.81
N ALA A 143 -11.39 -1.45 10.62
CA ALA A 143 -12.28 -1.78 11.73
C ALA A 143 -11.70 -2.96 12.56
N ASP A 144 -12.54 -3.91 12.95
CA ASP A 144 -12.11 -5.11 13.68
C ASP A 144 -11.66 -6.26 12.76
N SER A 145 -11.12 -5.94 11.58
CA SER A 145 -10.66 -6.93 10.59
C SER A 145 -9.23 -6.69 10.13
N VAL A 146 -8.56 -7.78 9.73
CA VAL A 146 -7.33 -7.77 8.95
C VAL A 146 -7.68 -8.03 7.49
N VAL A 147 -7.27 -7.14 6.61
CA VAL A 147 -7.54 -7.22 5.18
C VAL A 147 -6.24 -7.46 4.43
N LEU A 148 -6.21 -8.45 3.56
CA LEU A 148 -5.20 -8.63 2.53
C LEU A 148 -5.77 -8.18 1.19
N VAL A 149 -5.03 -7.40 0.43
CA VAL A 149 -5.35 -7.05 -0.95
C VAL A 149 -4.15 -7.39 -1.82
N GLY A 150 -4.39 -8.06 -2.94
CA GLY A 150 -3.37 -8.28 -3.94
C GLY A 150 -3.93 -8.52 -5.32
N ASN A 151 -3.04 -8.78 -6.28
CA ASN A 151 -3.44 -9.03 -7.65
C ASN A 151 -2.64 -10.14 -8.34
N LEU A 152 -3.28 -10.73 -9.35
CA LEU A 152 -2.62 -11.41 -10.45
C LEU A 152 -2.46 -10.41 -11.61
N ILE A 153 -1.22 -10.15 -12.03
CA ILE A 153 -0.93 -9.20 -13.12
C ILE A 153 -0.93 -9.97 -14.44
N VAL A 154 -2.05 -9.97 -15.13
CA VAL A 154 -2.20 -10.62 -16.44
C VAL A 154 -1.39 -9.87 -17.49
N ASP A 155 -1.58 -8.56 -17.55
CA ASP A 155 -0.79 -7.61 -18.33
C ASP A 155 -0.72 -6.26 -17.61
N PHE A 156 0.18 -5.38 -18.02
CA PHE A 156 0.41 -4.11 -17.32
C PHE A 156 0.78 -2.96 -18.26
N ASN A 157 0.12 -1.82 -18.10
CA ASN A 157 0.42 -0.63 -18.88
C ASN A 157 1.55 0.20 -18.23
N TYR A 158 2.80 -0.20 -18.52
CA TYR A 158 4.01 0.45 -18.04
C TYR A 158 4.09 1.94 -18.38
N GLU A 159 3.61 2.33 -19.58
CA GLU A 159 3.64 3.72 -20.02
C GLU A 159 2.70 4.56 -19.15
N MET A 160 1.44 4.15 -19.01
CA MET A 160 0.48 4.86 -18.18
C MET A 160 0.93 4.95 -16.73
N MET A 161 1.48 3.88 -16.16
CA MET A 161 2.06 3.90 -14.82
C MET A 161 3.18 4.95 -14.70
N SER A 162 4.04 5.09 -15.71
CA SER A 162 5.10 6.10 -15.68
C SER A 162 4.58 7.53 -15.82
N ARG A 163 3.45 7.74 -16.51
CA ARG A 163 2.86 9.06 -16.76
C ARG A 163 2.05 9.59 -15.58
N VAL A 164 1.32 8.72 -14.88
CA VAL A 164 0.50 9.12 -13.72
C VAL A 164 1.32 9.49 -12.50
N LEU A 165 2.58 9.05 -12.43
CA LEU A 165 3.49 9.43 -11.34
C LEU A 165 4.02 10.85 -11.51
N ARG A 166 4.09 11.58 -10.40
CA ARG A 166 4.78 12.86 -10.32
C ARG A 166 6.29 12.62 -10.35
N VAL A 167 6.97 13.18 -11.33
CA VAL A 167 8.41 13.06 -11.52
C VAL A 167 9.01 14.44 -11.80
N PRO A 168 10.29 14.68 -11.48
CA PRO A 168 10.90 16.01 -11.62
C PRO A 168 11.03 16.47 -13.07
N ASP A 169 11.28 15.56 -14.00
CA ASP A 169 11.46 15.83 -15.43
C ASP A 169 11.21 14.59 -16.29
N GLU A 170 11.17 14.77 -17.62
CA GLU A 170 10.87 13.69 -18.57
C GLU A 170 11.99 12.64 -18.66
N LYS A 171 13.25 13.04 -18.45
CA LYS A 171 14.37 12.09 -18.40
C LYS A 171 14.23 11.14 -17.21
N TYR A 172 13.73 11.64 -16.08
CA TYR A 172 13.40 10.83 -14.93
C TYR A 172 12.21 9.91 -15.24
N ARG A 173 11.19 10.40 -15.97
CA ARG A 173 10.06 9.56 -16.42
C ARG A 173 10.52 8.38 -17.27
N ASP A 174 11.40 8.61 -18.24
CA ASP A 174 11.99 7.54 -19.07
C ASP A 174 12.73 6.50 -18.22
N LYS A 175 13.45 6.96 -17.18
CA LYS A 175 14.12 6.07 -16.24
C LYS A 175 13.11 5.24 -15.45
N VAL A 176 12.01 5.85 -14.99
CA VAL A 176 10.91 5.14 -14.31
C VAL A 176 10.32 4.08 -15.21
N TYR A 177 9.97 4.42 -16.46
CA TYR A 177 9.44 3.48 -17.44
C TYR A 177 10.35 2.27 -17.65
N LYS A 178 11.65 2.49 -17.90
CA LYS A 178 12.65 1.41 -18.07
C LYS A 178 12.78 0.56 -16.81
N THR A 179 12.87 1.20 -15.64
CA THR A 179 13.00 0.50 -14.35
C THR A 179 11.78 -0.38 -14.08
N LEU A 180 10.56 0.10 -14.40
CA LEU A 180 9.34 -0.71 -14.30
C LEU A 180 9.42 -1.94 -15.21
N GLY A 181 9.84 -1.79 -16.47
CA GLY A 181 10.02 -2.92 -17.40
C GLY A 181 11.09 -3.93 -16.98
N GLU A 182 12.12 -3.49 -16.26
CA GLU A 182 13.19 -4.36 -15.74
C GLU A 182 12.77 -5.11 -14.47
N ASN A 183 11.93 -4.50 -13.63
CA ASN A 183 11.62 -5.00 -12.28
C ASN A 183 10.20 -5.56 -12.12
N LEU A 184 9.30 -5.38 -13.09
CA LEU A 184 7.93 -5.89 -13.08
C LEU A 184 7.69 -6.78 -14.31
N THR A 185 7.02 -7.90 -14.08
CA THR A 185 6.60 -8.83 -15.13
C THR A 185 5.12 -9.16 -15.01
N THR A 186 4.60 -9.90 -16.00
CA THR A 186 3.17 -10.22 -16.14
C THR A 186 3.01 -11.67 -16.59
N ILE A 187 1.83 -12.24 -16.39
CA ILE A 187 1.51 -13.59 -16.90
C ILE A 187 1.73 -13.65 -18.41
N ARG A 188 1.29 -12.61 -19.14
CA ARG A 188 1.48 -12.52 -20.59
C ARG A 188 2.94 -12.54 -20.99
N ARG A 189 3.81 -11.84 -20.26
CA ARG A 189 5.24 -11.79 -20.56
C ARG A 189 5.95 -13.12 -20.28
N GLU A 190 5.60 -13.79 -19.18
CA GLU A 190 6.28 -15.04 -18.79
C GLU A 190 5.75 -16.27 -19.54
N THR A 191 4.50 -16.26 -20.02
CA THR A 191 3.87 -17.44 -20.66
C THR A 191 3.51 -17.26 -22.14
N GLY A 192 3.51 -16.02 -22.64
CA GLY A 192 2.98 -15.69 -23.98
C GLY A 192 1.46 -15.79 -24.09
N ARG A 193 0.75 -16.08 -22.99
CA ARG A 193 -0.71 -16.28 -22.95
C ARG A 193 -1.41 -15.22 -22.12
N GLN A 194 -2.66 -14.98 -22.41
CA GLN A 194 -3.56 -14.15 -21.60
C GLN A 194 -4.71 -15.03 -21.09
N PRO A 195 -4.58 -15.65 -19.91
CA PRO A 195 -5.63 -16.50 -19.35
C PRO A 195 -6.96 -15.75 -19.18
N HIS A 196 -8.06 -16.48 -19.32
CA HIS A 196 -9.38 -15.94 -19.07
C HIS A 196 -9.62 -15.71 -17.57
N LEU A 197 -10.50 -14.76 -17.24
CA LEU A 197 -10.84 -14.43 -15.87
C LEU A 197 -11.42 -15.64 -15.11
N GLU A 198 -12.23 -16.48 -15.76
CA GLU A 198 -12.78 -17.68 -15.13
C GLU A 198 -11.68 -18.68 -14.74
N GLU A 199 -10.64 -18.84 -15.58
CA GLU A 199 -9.51 -19.72 -15.28
C GLU A 199 -8.77 -19.25 -14.02
N LEU A 200 -8.44 -17.97 -13.95
CA LEU A 200 -7.68 -17.41 -12.82
C LEU A 200 -8.50 -17.43 -11.53
N THR A 201 -9.78 -17.08 -11.59
CA THR A 201 -10.67 -17.11 -10.41
C THR A 201 -10.89 -18.54 -9.91
N ALA A 202 -11.05 -19.52 -10.79
CA ALA A 202 -11.17 -20.93 -10.42
C ALA A 202 -9.93 -21.42 -9.67
N ARG A 203 -8.72 -21.11 -10.17
CA ARG A 203 -7.47 -21.49 -9.50
C ARG A 203 -7.29 -20.80 -8.14
N LEU A 204 -7.64 -19.51 -8.04
CA LEU A 204 -7.63 -18.82 -6.75
C LEU A 204 -8.57 -19.51 -5.74
N VAL A 205 -9.80 -19.82 -6.14
CA VAL A 205 -10.77 -20.54 -5.30
C VAL A 205 -10.19 -21.90 -4.87
N GLU A 206 -9.61 -22.66 -5.80
CA GLU A 206 -8.98 -23.96 -5.53
C GLU A 206 -7.87 -23.84 -4.48
N HIS A 207 -6.92 -22.92 -4.65
CA HIS A 207 -5.77 -22.80 -3.74
C HIS A 207 -6.08 -22.11 -2.42
N PHE A 208 -7.11 -21.25 -2.34
CA PHE A 208 -7.55 -20.65 -1.08
C PHE A 208 -8.43 -21.60 -0.25
N THR A 209 -9.15 -22.55 -0.86
CA THR A 209 -10.07 -23.46 -0.14
C THR A 209 -9.39 -24.29 0.96
N PRO A 210 -8.22 -24.91 0.76
CA PRO A 210 -7.51 -25.64 1.83
C PRO A 210 -7.17 -24.77 3.05
N LEU A 211 -6.98 -23.46 2.84
CA LEU A 211 -6.59 -22.51 3.88
C LEU A 211 -7.79 -21.91 4.62
N LEU A 212 -8.87 -21.61 3.89
CA LEU A 212 -10.04 -20.88 4.39
C LEU A 212 -11.23 -21.80 4.72
N GLY A 213 -11.15 -23.08 4.35
CA GLY A 213 -12.28 -23.99 4.34
C GLY A 213 -13.22 -23.75 3.14
N PRO A 214 -14.42 -24.36 3.14
CA PRO A 214 -15.38 -24.23 2.05
C PRO A 214 -15.72 -22.76 1.74
N LEU A 215 -15.63 -22.43 0.46
CA LEU A 215 -15.94 -21.11 -0.10
C LEU A 215 -17.38 -21.10 -0.63
N THR A 216 -18.26 -20.35 0.02
CA THR A 216 -19.70 -20.28 -0.34
C THR A 216 -19.97 -19.04 -1.18
N PRO A 217 -20.40 -19.15 -2.44
CA PRO A 217 -20.70 -18.00 -3.27
C PRO A 217 -21.79 -17.10 -2.66
N ARG A 218 -21.55 -15.79 -2.66
CA ARG A 218 -22.50 -14.76 -2.23
C ARG A 218 -22.59 -13.64 -3.27
N PRO A 219 -23.80 -13.13 -3.57
CA PRO A 219 -23.94 -11.91 -4.35
C PRO A 219 -23.58 -10.69 -3.50
N LEU A 220 -23.37 -9.55 -4.15
CA LEU A 220 -23.40 -8.25 -3.46
C LEU A 220 -24.86 -7.93 -3.09
N ASP A 221 -25.17 -8.08 -1.81
CA ASP A 221 -26.46 -7.68 -1.24
C ASP A 221 -26.57 -6.16 -1.01
N ASP A 222 -27.78 -5.73 -0.64
CA ASP A 222 -28.10 -4.30 -0.53
C ASP A 222 -27.33 -3.61 0.60
N ASP A 223 -27.09 -4.30 1.72
CA ASP A 223 -26.31 -3.76 2.85
C ASP A 223 -24.87 -3.47 2.42
N LEU A 224 -24.23 -4.42 1.72
CA LEU A 224 -22.86 -4.28 1.26
C LEU A 224 -22.73 -3.18 0.20
N ARG A 225 -23.73 -3.04 -0.68
CA ARG A 225 -23.79 -1.95 -1.66
C ARG A 225 -23.98 -0.60 -0.98
N ALA A 226 -24.89 -0.48 -0.03
CA ALA A 226 -25.14 0.76 0.70
C ALA A 226 -23.89 1.20 1.47
N GLN A 227 -23.24 0.27 2.17
CA GLN A 227 -22.00 0.55 2.90
C GLN A 227 -20.86 0.98 1.95
N ALA A 228 -20.71 0.31 0.80
CA ALA A 228 -19.71 0.68 -0.19
C ALA A 228 -19.98 2.09 -0.77
N GLN A 229 -21.24 2.44 -1.05
CA GLN A 229 -21.62 3.77 -1.54
C GLN A 229 -21.34 4.87 -0.51
N GLU A 230 -21.65 4.64 0.76
CA GLU A 230 -21.33 5.58 1.85
C GLU A 230 -19.82 5.83 1.93
N LEU A 231 -19.02 4.76 1.89
CA LEU A 231 -17.55 4.86 1.90
C LEU A 231 -17.03 5.55 0.64
N GLY A 232 -17.64 5.30 -0.51
CA GLY A 232 -17.32 6.00 -1.75
C GLY A 232 -17.50 7.52 -1.60
N ALA A 233 -18.61 7.96 -1.00
CA ALA A 233 -18.86 9.37 -0.73
C ALA A 233 -17.88 9.96 0.29
N GLN A 234 -17.43 9.18 1.27
CA GLN A 234 -16.41 9.60 2.23
C GLN A 234 -15.03 9.73 1.59
N PHE A 235 -14.59 8.72 0.83
CA PHE A 235 -13.26 8.65 0.23
C PHE A 235 -13.10 9.57 -0.98
N ALA A 236 -14.20 9.96 -1.62
CA ALA A 236 -14.20 10.98 -2.68
C ALA A 236 -13.96 12.41 -2.14
N ARG A 237 -14.02 12.63 -0.82
CA ARG A 237 -13.78 13.96 -0.24
C ARG A 237 -12.31 14.38 -0.45
N PRO A 238 -12.03 15.63 -0.86
CA PRO A 238 -10.66 16.11 -1.00
C PRO A 238 -9.83 15.96 0.28
N ALA A 239 -10.45 16.12 1.45
CA ALA A 239 -9.79 15.93 2.74
C ALA A 239 -9.26 14.50 2.96
N TRP A 240 -9.86 13.49 2.33
CA TRP A 240 -9.37 12.12 2.38
C TRP A 240 -8.19 11.93 1.43
N LEU A 241 -8.35 12.32 0.15
CA LEU A 241 -7.28 12.21 -0.83
C LEU A 241 -6.03 12.98 -0.41
N HIS A 242 -6.21 14.16 0.19
CA HIS A 242 -5.13 15.05 0.63
C HIS A 242 -4.83 14.97 2.14
N GLY A 243 -5.40 13.99 2.86
CA GLY A 243 -5.36 13.96 4.34
C GLY A 243 -3.97 13.80 4.95
N HIS A 244 -3.03 13.25 4.18
CA HIS A 244 -1.62 13.10 4.57
C HIS A 244 -0.71 14.13 3.88
N GLU A 245 -1.27 15.13 3.22
CA GLU A 245 -0.49 16.25 2.72
C GLU A 245 -0.27 17.26 3.84
N ARG A 246 0.97 17.68 4.03
CA ARG A 246 1.26 18.96 4.66
C ARG A 246 1.68 19.95 3.60
N ARG A 247 1.25 21.20 3.73
CA ARG A 247 1.76 22.30 2.90
C ARG A 247 3.28 22.29 3.01
N PRO A 248 4.02 22.01 1.94
CA PRO A 248 5.47 22.15 1.99
C PRO A 248 5.76 23.64 2.19
N GLY A 249 6.48 23.98 3.26
CA GLY A 249 7.49 25.02 3.09
C GLY A 249 8.44 24.54 1.98
N PRO A 250 8.95 25.41 1.10
CA PRO A 250 9.72 24.99 -0.06
C PRO A 250 10.86 24.05 0.34
N GLY A 251 10.86 22.85 -0.24
CA GLY A 251 11.89 21.83 -0.04
C GLY A 251 13.28 22.38 -0.33
N ARG A 252 14.09 22.44 0.73
CA ARG A 252 15.51 22.77 0.87
C ARG A 252 15.72 22.93 2.37
N GLN A 253 16.94 22.77 2.88
CA GLN A 253 17.25 23.34 4.18
C GLN A 253 17.05 24.85 4.09
N VAL A 254 15.88 25.32 4.52
CA VAL A 254 15.60 26.75 4.63
C VAL A 254 15.92 27.09 6.07
N LYS A 255 17.05 27.79 6.26
CA LYS A 255 17.36 28.43 7.53
C LYS A 255 16.37 29.58 7.70
N ILE A 256 15.39 29.41 8.59
CA ILE A 256 14.32 30.40 8.81
C ILE A 256 14.84 31.50 9.75
N ALA A 257 15.63 31.12 10.75
CA ALA A 257 16.28 31.99 11.71
C ALA A 257 17.61 31.37 12.17
N GLU A 258 18.41 32.09 12.95
CA GLU A 258 19.58 31.50 13.60
C GLU A 258 19.15 30.31 14.48
N GLY A 259 19.67 29.11 14.17
CA GLY A 259 19.34 27.89 14.90
C GLY A 259 18.07 27.14 14.47
N VAL A 260 17.28 27.63 13.50
CA VAL A 260 16.04 26.97 13.03
C VAL A 260 16.14 26.57 11.56
N THR A 261 16.04 25.27 11.27
CA THR A 261 16.17 24.72 9.91
C THR A 261 15.04 23.72 9.62
N VAL A 262 14.36 23.86 8.49
CA VAL A 262 13.44 22.82 7.99
C VAL A 262 14.26 21.79 7.22
N VAL A 263 14.09 20.50 7.51
CA VAL A 263 14.71 19.40 6.76
C VAL A 263 13.63 18.54 6.12
N GLU A 264 13.85 18.19 4.86
CA GLU A 264 13.14 17.11 4.17
C GLU A 264 14.17 16.04 3.82
N ARG A 265 13.92 14.80 4.21
CA ARG A 265 14.82 13.66 3.97
C ARG A 265 14.06 12.43 3.53
N LEU A 266 14.78 11.55 2.84
CA LEU A 266 14.28 10.30 2.29
C LEU A 266 15.18 9.16 2.74
N HIS A 267 14.60 8.03 3.12
CA HIS A 267 15.33 6.81 3.48
C HIS A 267 14.61 5.58 2.93
N LYS A 268 15.30 4.76 2.12
CA LYS A 268 14.75 3.50 1.60
C LYS A 268 15.13 2.35 2.52
N ALA A 269 14.13 1.77 3.16
CA ALA A 269 14.23 0.56 3.97
C ALA A 269 13.59 -0.64 3.25
N PRO A 270 13.81 -1.88 3.72
CA PRO A 270 13.19 -3.07 3.14
C PRO A 270 11.65 -3.00 3.08
N GLY A 271 11.02 -2.38 4.07
CA GLY A 271 9.56 -2.23 4.18
C GLY A 271 8.96 -1.06 3.41
N GLY A 272 9.79 -0.20 2.80
CA GLY A 272 9.31 0.97 2.08
C GLY A 272 10.29 2.16 2.10
N LEU A 273 9.98 3.17 1.31
CA LEU A 273 10.53 4.51 1.36
C LEU A 273 9.83 5.28 2.47
N LEU A 274 10.62 5.79 3.41
CA LEU A 274 10.17 6.79 4.37
C LEU A 274 10.61 8.18 3.88
N ARG A 275 9.74 9.15 4.10
CA ARG A 275 9.98 10.56 3.97
C ARG A 275 9.69 11.23 5.31
N ALA A 276 10.58 12.11 5.73
CA ALA A 276 10.29 13.00 6.84
C ALA A 276 10.48 14.44 6.44
N THR A 277 9.56 15.27 6.93
CA THR A 277 9.74 16.72 7.01
C THR A 277 9.73 17.08 8.49
N ALA A 278 10.74 17.82 8.96
CA ALA A 278 10.80 18.28 10.35
C ALA A 278 11.48 19.64 10.45
N VAL A 279 11.11 20.41 11.47
CA VAL A 279 11.81 21.60 11.92
C VAL A 279 12.85 21.19 12.95
N LEU A 280 14.09 21.61 12.75
CA LEU A 280 15.19 21.42 13.70
C LEU A 280 15.47 22.75 14.38
N SER A 281 15.34 22.78 15.71
CA SER A 281 15.67 23.94 16.54
C SER A 281 16.39 23.48 17.80
N ASN A 282 17.53 24.10 18.13
CA ASN A 282 18.34 23.74 19.31
C ASN A 282 18.65 22.22 19.40
N HIS A 283 18.99 21.61 18.27
CA HIS A 283 19.23 20.15 18.13
C HIS A 283 18.03 19.26 18.50
N ARG A 284 16.81 19.81 18.51
CA ARG A 284 15.58 19.08 18.78
C ARG A 284 14.65 19.10 17.57
N LEU A 285 13.91 18.00 17.43
CA LEU A 285 12.88 17.80 16.43
C LEU A 285 11.63 18.58 16.83
N HIS A 286 11.05 19.25 15.85
CA HIS A 286 9.80 19.97 15.94
C HIS A 286 9.02 19.77 14.66
N ASP A 287 7.69 19.88 14.74
CA ASP A 287 6.78 19.80 13.59
C ASP A 287 7.06 18.59 12.68
N VAL A 288 7.25 17.41 13.31
CA VAL A 288 7.64 16.18 12.61
C VAL A 288 6.48 15.68 11.77
N HIS A 289 6.76 15.35 10.52
CA HIS A 289 5.82 14.73 9.61
C HIS A 289 6.47 13.56 8.88
N LEU A 290 5.79 12.42 8.87
CA LEU A 290 6.22 11.15 8.29
C LEU A 290 5.24 10.73 7.19
N SER A 291 5.77 10.40 6.02
CA SER A 291 4.99 9.90 4.88
C SER A 291 5.80 8.90 4.07
N GLY A 292 5.16 8.16 3.17
CA GLY A 292 5.87 7.21 2.30
C GLY A 292 5.03 6.01 1.87
N ASP A 293 5.69 5.04 1.25
CA ASP A 293 5.08 3.82 0.71
C ASP A 293 5.16 2.62 1.66
N PHE A 294 5.38 2.86 2.96
CA PHE A 294 5.54 1.83 3.98
C PHE A 294 4.21 1.34 4.57
N PHE A 295 4.31 0.28 5.38
CA PHE A 295 3.21 -0.26 6.17
C PHE A 295 3.42 0.02 7.66
N PHE A 296 2.35 0.47 8.34
CA PHE A 296 2.37 0.82 9.75
C PHE A 296 1.04 0.42 10.39
N TYR A 297 1.08 -0.35 11.46
CA TYR A 297 -0.10 -0.93 12.10
C TYR A 297 -0.08 -0.67 13.61
N PRO A 298 -1.17 -0.16 14.20
CA PRO A 298 -2.35 0.40 13.55
C PRO A 298 -2.02 1.67 12.75
N ALA A 299 -2.63 1.85 11.58
CA ALA A 299 -2.25 2.93 10.66
C ALA A 299 -2.49 4.35 11.23
N HIS A 300 -3.48 4.52 12.11
CA HIS A 300 -3.78 5.81 12.74
C HIS A 300 -2.75 6.25 13.79
N GLU A 301 -1.92 5.34 14.30
CA GLU A 301 -0.91 5.63 15.32
C GLU A 301 0.32 6.36 14.74
N LEU A 302 0.43 6.53 13.41
CA LEU A 302 1.55 7.27 12.82
C LEU A 302 1.58 8.74 13.28
N ALA A 303 0.41 9.38 13.41
CA ALA A 303 0.32 10.75 13.90
C ALA A 303 0.74 10.85 15.38
N ALA A 304 0.38 9.85 16.20
CA ALA A 304 0.84 9.79 17.59
C ALA A 304 2.36 9.57 17.69
N LEU A 305 2.96 8.84 16.74
CA LEU A 305 4.42 8.72 16.65
C LEU A 305 5.08 10.06 16.28
N GLU A 306 4.50 10.82 15.34
CA GLU A 306 4.96 12.18 14.99
C GLU A 306 4.96 13.07 16.25
N GLU A 307 3.84 13.10 16.99
CA GLU A 307 3.72 13.83 18.26
C GLU A 307 4.72 13.33 19.32
N ALA A 308 4.94 12.03 19.41
CA ALA A 308 5.91 11.45 20.35
C ALA A 308 7.36 11.80 19.98
N LEU A 309 7.65 12.22 18.75
CA LEU A 309 8.96 12.69 18.32
C LEU A 309 9.15 14.20 18.56
N GLU A 310 8.10 14.94 18.92
CA GLU A 310 8.19 16.36 19.25
C GLU A 310 9.13 16.61 20.44
N GLY A 311 10.03 17.57 20.26
CA GLY A 311 11.04 17.95 21.23
C GLY A 311 12.15 16.91 21.44
N VAL A 312 12.15 15.78 20.74
CA VAL A 312 13.21 14.76 20.88
C VAL A 312 14.53 15.30 20.34
N GLU A 313 15.63 15.05 21.06
CA GLU A 313 16.97 15.42 20.57
C GLU A 313 17.27 14.64 19.28
N ALA A 314 17.71 15.35 18.23
CA ALA A 314 17.95 14.81 16.90
C ALA A 314 19.25 13.99 16.81
N LYS A 315 19.44 13.07 17.77
CA LYS A 315 20.54 12.08 17.84
C LYS A 315 19.99 10.70 17.58
N SER A 316 20.81 9.87 16.93
CA SER A 316 20.41 8.51 16.54
C SER A 316 19.92 7.70 17.74
N GLU A 317 20.66 7.70 18.85
CA GLU A 317 20.34 6.90 20.05
C GLU A 317 19.02 7.33 20.68
N THR A 318 18.79 8.63 20.79
CA THR A 318 17.56 9.19 21.40
C THR A 318 16.33 8.89 20.55
N ILE A 319 16.45 9.03 19.21
CA ILE A 319 15.36 8.73 18.28
C ILE A 319 15.05 7.23 18.31
N VAL A 320 16.07 6.36 18.23
CA VAL A 320 15.87 4.90 18.30
C VAL A 320 15.15 4.52 19.58
N ALA A 321 15.62 5.01 20.73
CA ALA A 321 15.01 4.70 22.03
C ALA A 321 13.55 5.18 22.10
N ARG A 322 13.24 6.38 21.61
CA ARG A 322 11.87 6.90 21.59
C ARG A 322 10.95 6.07 20.70
N VAL A 323 11.39 5.74 19.49
CA VAL A 323 10.59 4.95 18.54
C VAL A 323 10.37 3.53 19.07
N GLN A 324 11.39 2.89 19.66
CA GLN A 324 11.25 1.57 20.28
C GLN A 324 10.26 1.58 21.45
N ALA A 325 10.34 2.57 22.33
CA ALA A 325 9.42 2.72 23.45
C ALA A 325 7.97 2.91 22.95
N PHE A 326 7.77 3.77 21.94
CA PHE A 326 6.47 3.96 21.30
C PHE A 326 5.94 2.65 20.70
N TYR A 327 6.78 1.92 19.96
CA TYR A 327 6.40 0.66 19.33
C TYR A 327 5.94 -0.38 20.36
N GLN A 328 6.63 -0.48 21.49
CA GLN A 328 6.25 -1.39 22.58
C GLN A 328 4.94 -0.95 23.25
N GLN A 329 4.81 0.34 23.57
CA GLN A 329 3.64 0.87 24.27
C GLN A 329 2.37 0.79 23.42
N HIS A 330 2.46 1.05 22.12
CA HIS A 330 1.33 1.09 21.20
C HIS A 330 1.17 -0.21 20.39
N SER A 331 2.00 -1.22 20.67
CA SER A 331 2.01 -2.51 19.97
C SER A 331 2.12 -2.36 18.45
N ILE A 332 3.04 -1.50 18.00
CA ILE A 332 3.20 -1.18 16.58
C ILE A 332 3.89 -2.32 15.83
N GLU A 333 3.32 -2.69 14.69
CA GLU A 333 3.99 -3.47 13.66
C GLU A 333 4.29 -2.59 12.44
N SER A 334 5.52 -2.62 11.93
CA SER A 334 5.90 -1.97 10.67
C SER A 334 6.81 -2.88 9.85
N PRO A 335 6.25 -3.89 9.15
CA PRO A 335 7.01 -4.93 8.47
C PRO A 335 8.09 -4.39 7.52
N GLY A 336 9.34 -4.81 7.74
CA GLY A 336 10.51 -4.33 7.02
C GLY A 336 11.03 -2.94 7.41
N LEU A 337 10.48 -2.31 8.46
CA LEU A 337 10.99 -1.09 9.07
C LEU A 337 11.46 -1.33 10.50
N GLN A 338 12.48 -0.58 10.92
CA GLN A 338 13.03 -0.61 12.27
C GLN A 338 13.20 0.81 12.81
N ALA A 339 13.30 0.95 14.14
CA ALA A 339 13.55 2.24 14.79
C ALA A 339 14.81 2.96 14.24
N ALA A 340 15.82 2.19 13.82
CA ALA A 340 17.03 2.74 13.21
C ALA A 340 16.76 3.43 11.86
N ASP A 341 15.73 3.04 11.12
CA ASP A 341 15.35 3.68 9.86
C ASP A 341 14.81 5.10 10.09
N PHE A 342 14.02 5.30 11.15
CA PHE A 342 13.56 6.63 11.57
C PHE A 342 14.72 7.50 12.06
N ALA A 343 15.70 6.90 12.76
CA ALA A 343 16.89 7.62 13.19
C ALA A 343 17.76 8.07 12.01
N ARG A 344 17.99 7.22 11.01
CA ARG A 344 18.70 7.61 9.77
C ARG A 344 18.02 8.78 9.06
N LEU A 345 16.70 8.83 9.14
CA LEU A 345 15.88 9.86 8.52
C LEU A 345 15.98 11.19 9.30
N LEU A 346 15.90 11.16 10.63
CA LEU A 346 15.71 12.34 11.47
C LEU A 346 16.97 12.84 12.21
N ALA A 347 17.99 12.00 12.40
CA ALA A 347 19.18 12.36 13.17
C ALA A 347 20.09 13.33 12.42
N ILE A 348 20.74 14.24 13.15
CA ILE A 348 21.81 15.08 12.62
C ILE A 348 23.13 14.44 13.03
N GLU A 349 23.90 13.92 12.07
CA GLU A 349 25.29 13.53 12.35
C GLU A 349 26.12 14.80 12.60
N ALA A 350 26.94 14.78 13.65
CA ALA A 350 27.81 15.90 13.99
C ALA A 350 28.92 16.01 12.93
N GLY A 351 28.74 16.89 11.93
CA GLY A 351 29.80 17.25 10.98
C GLY A 351 29.41 17.27 9.50
N ALA A 352 28.29 17.93 9.15
CA ALA A 352 28.02 18.36 7.77
C ALA A 352 28.23 19.87 7.64
#